data_AF-A0A9D2FEW0-F1
#
_entry.id   AF-A0A9D2FEW0-F1
#
_cell.length_a   1.000
_cell.length_b   1.000
_cell.length_c   1.000
_cell.angle_alpha   90.00
_cell.angle_beta   90.00
_cell.angle_gamma   90.00
#
_symmetry.space_group_name_H-M   'P 1'
#
loop_
_entity.id
_entity.type
_entity.pdbx_description
1 polymer ?
#
loop_
_entity_poly.entity_id
_entity_poly.type
_entity_poly.pdbx_seq_one_letter_code
_entity_poly.pdbx_strand_id
1 'polypeptide(L)'
;MEELTFKVCDHCHGKMLPQTMSRTFKFDGKEIEIKGIHGYRCENCGNEVYEAKEIRMIDKIIRAMSDKPAVDILNLNETADYLRVSNQTVYNMIKDGRIKAYKVGREWKFLRSDIMAYLESTSSDRILSMAAKGGGADKNDMETILHELQKKKG
;
A
#
# COMPACT_ATOMS: atom_id res chain seq x y z
N MET A 1 -22.30 -47.20 -5.57
CA MET A 1 -23.13 -46.00 -5.40
C MET A 1 -22.32 -45.05 -4.55
N GLU A 2 -21.75 -44.00 -5.13
CA GLU A 2 -21.02 -42.99 -4.37
C GLU A 2 -22.04 -42.15 -3.60
N GLU A 3 -22.04 -42.28 -2.27
CA GLU A 3 -22.83 -41.41 -1.40
C GLU A 3 -22.26 -40.00 -1.52
N LEU A 4 -22.98 -39.10 -2.21
CA LEU A 4 -22.66 -37.69 -2.25
C LEU A 4 -22.88 -37.10 -0.86
N THR A 5 -21.81 -37.04 -0.05
CA THR A 5 -21.79 -36.36 1.24
C THR A 5 -22.01 -34.87 1.05
N PHE A 6 -23.24 -34.41 1.31
CA PHE A 6 -23.58 -32.99 1.31
C PHE A 6 -23.34 -32.39 2.70
N LYS A 7 -23.08 -31.08 2.76
CA LYS A 7 -22.98 -30.32 4.01
C LYS A 7 -24.20 -29.42 4.19
N VAL A 8 -24.43 -28.98 5.41
CA VAL A 8 -25.48 -28.00 5.73
C VAL A 8 -24.85 -26.62 5.77
N CYS A 9 -25.46 -25.66 5.07
CA CYS A 9 -25.02 -24.27 5.03
C CYS A 9 -25.25 -23.61 6.40
N ASP A 10 -24.23 -22.92 6.89
CA ASP A 10 -24.24 -22.14 8.13
C ASP A 10 -25.04 -20.83 8.04
N HIS A 11 -25.26 -20.31 6.83
CA HIS A 11 -26.04 -19.07 6.64
C HIS A 11 -27.55 -19.30 6.46
N CYS A 12 -27.95 -20.34 5.74
CA CYS A 12 -29.35 -20.55 5.37
C CYS A 12 -29.87 -21.97 5.63
N HIS A 13 -29.06 -22.84 6.26
CA HIS A 13 -29.36 -24.25 6.52
C HIS A 13 -29.70 -25.09 5.28
N GLY A 14 -29.41 -24.58 4.08
CA GLY A 14 -29.61 -25.27 2.80
C GLY A 14 -28.55 -26.33 2.54
N LYS A 15 -28.81 -27.20 1.56
CA LYS A 15 -27.83 -28.21 1.10
C LYS A 15 -26.65 -27.53 0.41
N MET A 16 -25.45 -27.96 0.76
CA MET A 16 -24.22 -27.60 0.09
C MET A 16 -23.66 -28.78 -0.68
N LEU A 17 -23.43 -28.58 -1.97
CA LEU A 17 -22.90 -29.61 -2.88
C LEU A 17 -21.39 -29.40 -3.11
N PRO A 18 -20.61 -30.48 -3.22
CA PRO A 18 -19.20 -30.40 -3.52
C PRO A 18 -18.98 -29.79 -4.91
N GLN A 19 -18.03 -28.86 -5.02
CA GLN A 19 -17.64 -28.23 -6.27
C GLN A 19 -16.12 -27.99 -6.31
N THR A 20 -15.56 -28.12 -7.51
CA THR A 20 -14.21 -27.66 -7.82
C THR A 20 -14.34 -26.31 -8.52
N MET A 21 -13.70 -25.28 -7.97
CA MET A 21 -13.82 -23.91 -8.47
C MET A 21 -12.46 -23.27 -8.74
N SER A 22 -12.45 -22.26 -9.61
CA SER A 22 -11.31 -21.35 -9.74
C SER A 22 -11.60 -20.03 -9.04
N ARG A 23 -10.56 -19.44 -8.44
CA ARG A 23 -10.64 -18.13 -7.78
C ARG A 23 -9.48 -17.26 -8.19
N THR A 24 -9.80 -16.05 -8.63
CA THR A 24 -8.81 -15.01 -8.87
C THR A 24 -8.69 -14.15 -7.64
N PHE A 25 -7.46 -14.03 -7.13
CA PHE A 25 -7.12 -13.16 -6.03
C PHE A 25 -6.21 -12.04 -6.55
N LYS A 26 -6.39 -10.84 -6.01
CA LYS A 26 -5.54 -9.68 -6.31
C LYS A 26 -4.76 -9.30 -5.06
N PHE A 27 -3.43 -9.36 -5.14
CA PHE A 27 -2.52 -9.03 -4.04
C PHE A 27 -1.44 -8.08 -4.54
N ASP A 28 -1.31 -6.89 -3.93
CA ASP A 28 -0.29 -5.88 -4.28
C ASP A 28 -0.18 -5.60 -5.80
N GLY A 29 -1.34 -5.49 -6.47
CA GLY A 29 -1.42 -5.25 -7.92
C GLY A 29 -1.13 -6.46 -8.82
N LYS A 30 -0.78 -7.63 -8.24
CA LYS A 30 -0.64 -8.89 -8.97
C LYS A 30 -1.94 -9.68 -8.91
N GLU A 31 -2.37 -10.20 -10.06
CA GLU A 31 -3.56 -11.05 -10.18
C GLU A 31 -3.16 -12.50 -10.33
N ILE A 32 -3.77 -13.38 -9.54
CA ILE A 32 -3.43 -14.80 -9.52
C ILE A 32 -4.70 -15.62 -9.49
N GLU A 33 -4.85 -16.46 -10.49
CA GLU A 33 -5.94 -17.42 -10.60
C GLU A 33 -5.49 -18.77 -10.02
N ILE A 34 -6.15 -19.19 -8.95
CA ILE A 34 -5.98 -20.52 -8.36
C ILE A 34 -7.12 -21.39 -8.92
N LYS A 35 -6.76 -22.39 -9.71
CA LYS A 35 -7.68 -23.39 -10.27
C LYS A 35 -7.69 -24.65 -9.41
N GLY A 36 -8.81 -25.38 -9.41
CA GLY A 36 -8.89 -26.69 -8.77
C GLY A 36 -9.20 -26.66 -7.27
N ILE A 37 -9.74 -25.55 -6.75
CA ILE A 37 -10.02 -25.42 -5.31
C ILE A 37 -11.27 -26.23 -4.97
N HIS A 38 -11.12 -27.21 -4.10
CA HIS A 38 -12.22 -28.04 -3.63
C HIS A 38 -13.01 -27.36 -2.50
N GLY A 39 -14.32 -27.30 -2.65
CA GLY A 39 -15.21 -26.73 -1.66
C GLY A 39 -16.65 -27.20 -1.83
N TYR A 40 -17.55 -26.53 -1.13
CA TYR A 40 -18.98 -26.76 -1.17
C TYR A 40 -19.68 -25.46 -1.49
N ARG A 41 -20.67 -25.50 -2.39
CA ARG A 41 -21.54 -24.35 -2.70
C ARG A 41 -22.96 -24.67 -2.24
N CYS A 42 -23.56 -23.75 -1.47
CA CYS A 42 -24.95 -23.84 -1.07
C CYS A 42 -25.86 -23.59 -2.29
N GLU A 43 -26.82 -24.48 -2.53
CA GLU A 43 -27.78 -24.33 -3.64
C GLU A 43 -28.81 -23.21 -3.40
N ASN A 44 -29.13 -22.93 -2.12
CA ASN A 44 -30.16 -21.96 -1.77
C ASN A 44 -29.68 -20.50 -1.73
N CYS A 45 -28.51 -20.22 -1.12
CA CYS A 45 -27.99 -18.85 -0.97
C CYS A 45 -26.70 -18.58 -1.75
N GLY A 46 -26.10 -19.60 -2.37
CA GLY A 46 -24.83 -19.46 -3.09
C GLY A 46 -23.59 -19.37 -2.21
N ASN A 47 -23.70 -19.46 -0.87
CA ASN A 47 -22.54 -19.43 0.02
C ASN A 47 -21.53 -20.54 -0.32
N GLU A 48 -20.24 -20.22 -0.21
CA GLU A 48 -19.15 -21.12 -0.57
C GLU A 48 -18.24 -21.36 0.62
N VAL A 49 -17.92 -22.63 0.88
CA VAL A 49 -17.02 -23.02 1.94
C VAL A 49 -15.97 -23.96 1.37
N TYR A 50 -14.70 -23.63 1.56
CA TYR A 50 -13.58 -24.41 1.04
C TYR A 50 -13.15 -25.48 2.05
N GLU A 51 -12.55 -26.56 1.55
CA GLU A 51 -11.93 -27.54 2.45
C GLU A 51 -10.73 -26.95 3.21
N ALA A 52 -10.48 -27.42 4.43
CA ALA A 52 -9.40 -26.90 5.27
C ALA A 52 -8.02 -26.99 4.60
N LYS A 53 -7.78 -28.00 3.76
CA LYS A 53 -6.55 -28.16 2.99
C LYS A 53 -6.35 -27.03 1.98
N GLU A 54 -7.43 -26.59 1.35
CA GLU A 54 -7.44 -25.49 0.38
C GLU A 54 -7.25 -24.14 1.07
N ILE A 55 -7.92 -23.93 2.21
CA ILE A 55 -7.71 -22.72 3.03
C ILE A 55 -6.24 -22.58 3.43
N ARG A 56 -5.59 -23.69 3.85
CA ARG A 56 -4.15 -23.68 4.18
C ARG A 56 -3.28 -23.39 2.96
N MET A 57 -3.63 -23.89 1.78
CA MET A 57 -2.91 -23.59 0.54
C MET A 57 -3.01 -22.10 0.20
N ILE A 58 -4.23 -21.54 0.26
CA ILE A 58 -4.47 -20.11 0.01
C ILE A 58 -3.69 -19.25 1.01
N ASP A 59 -3.72 -19.56 2.31
CA ASP A 59 -2.95 -18.84 3.33
C ASP A 59 -1.43 -18.86 3.04
N LYS A 60 -0.88 -20.01 2.65
CA LYS A 60 0.54 -20.10 2.26
C LYS A 60 0.87 -19.21 1.06
N ILE A 61 0.01 -19.19 0.05
CA ILE A 61 0.17 -18.38 -1.15
C ILE A 61 0.12 -16.88 -0.77
N ILE A 62 -0.85 -16.48 0.06
CA ILE A 62 -0.98 -15.10 0.56
C ILE A 62 0.29 -14.68 1.30
N ARG A 63 0.79 -15.52 2.20
CA ARG A 63 2.01 -15.24 2.98
C ARG A 63 3.24 -15.11 2.09
N ALA A 64 3.46 -16.07 1.19
CA ALA A 64 4.59 -16.03 0.26
C ALA A 64 4.56 -14.81 -0.68
N MET A 65 3.38 -14.27 -0.96
CA MET A 65 3.21 -13.06 -1.78
C MET A 65 3.31 -11.76 -0.96
N SER A 66 2.97 -11.84 0.32
CA SER A 66 3.07 -10.74 1.28
C SER A 66 4.46 -10.65 1.92
N ASP A 67 5.36 -11.60 1.63
CA ASP A 67 6.78 -11.56 2.01
C ASP A 67 7.52 -10.44 1.27
N LYS A 68 7.20 -9.19 1.62
CA LYS A 68 8.19 -8.12 1.72
C LYS A 68 8.56 -7.96 3.19
N PRO A 69 9.73 -8.45 3.58
CA PRO A 69 10.67 -7.64 4.32
C PRO A 69 11.73 -7.16 3.33
N ALA A 70 11.31 -6.55 2.21
CA ALA A 70 12.20 -5.60 1.59
C ALA A 70 12.27 -4.45 2.59
N VAL A 71 13.35 -4.38 3.35
CA VAL A 71 13.77 -3.10 3.90
C VAL A 71 13.80 -2.18 2.68
N ASP A 72 12.77 -1.36 2.51
CA ASP A 72 12.57 -0.50 1.34
C ASP A 72 13.62 0.60 1.47
N ILE A 73 14.83 0.30 1.00
CA ILE A 73 15.98 1.20 1.03
C ILE A 73 15.96 2.00 -0.26
N LEU A 74 15.79 3.30 -0.13
CA LEU A 74 15.92 4.24 -1.23
C LEU A 74 17.38 4.69 -1.36
N ASN A 75 17.82 4.94 -2.59
CA ASN A 75 19.03 5.71 -2.86
C ASN A 75 18.72 7.22 -2.87
N LEU A 76 19.74 8.05 -3.09
CA LEU A 76 19.60 9.51 -3.09
C LEU A 76 18.58 10.01 -4.13
N ASN A 77 18.67 9.53 -5.37
CA ASN A 77 17.78 9.95 -6.45
C ASN A 77 16.34 9.51 -6.17
N GLU A 78 16.15 8.26 -5.76
CA GLU A 78 14.84 7.74 -5.39
C GLU A 78 14.21 8.51 -4.22
N THR A 79 15.03 8.93 -3.24
CA THR A 79 14.56 9.75 -2.12
C THR A 79 14.17 11.15 -2.57
N ALA A 80 14.95 11.74 -3.49
CA ALA A 80 14.64 13.04 -4.08
C ALA A 80 13.34 13.00 -4.90
N ASP A 81 13.17 11.97 -5.72
CA ASP A 81 11.96 11.72 -6.49
C ASP A 81 10.76 11.47 -5.58
N TYR A 82 10.94 10.67 -4.52
CA TYR A 82 9.90 10.36 -3.55
C TYR A 82 9.40 11.61 -2.80
N LEU A 83 10.32 12.47 -2.38
CA LEU A 83 10.02 13.73 -1.72
C LEU A 83 9.65 14.87 -2.68
N ARG A 84 9.79 14.65 -3.99
CA ARG A 84 9.64 15.67 -5.05
C ARG A 84 10.51 16.91 -4.84
N VAL A 85 11.77 16.70 -4.48
CA VAL A 85 12.77 17.76 -4.27
C VAL A 85 14.03 17.49 -5.08
N SER A 86 14.94 18.46 -5.15
CA SER A 86 16.25 18.23 -5.78
C SER A 86 17.15 17.35 -4.90
N ASN A 87 18.10 16.63 -5.51
CA ASN A 87 19.16 15.93 -4.78
C ASN A 87 19.91 16.84 -3.80
N GLN A 88 20.13 18.10 -4.17
CA GLN A 88 20.78 19.09 -3.31
C GLN A 88 19.94 19.38 -2.06
N THR A 89 18.62 19.42 -2.20
CA THR A 89 17.69 19.57 -1.07
C THR A 89 17.79 18.37 -0.14
N VAL A 90 17.84 17.14 -0.68
CA VAL A 90 18.03 15.92 0.13
C VAL A 90 19.37 15.99 0.88
N TYR A 91 20.46 16.39 0.24
CA TYR A 91 21.74 16.61 0.92
C TYR A 91 21.65 17.62 2.06
N ASN A 92 20.97 18.74 1.85
CA ASN A 92 20.75 19.73 2.91
C ASN A 92 19.92 19.14 4.05
N MET A 93 18.89 18.34 3.75
CA MET A 93 18.07 17.67 4.76
C MET A 93 18.86 16.66 5.60
N ILE A 94 19.84 15.96 5.01
CA ILE A 94 20.78 15.10 5.74
C ILE A 94 21.67 15.95 6.66
N LYS A 95 22.26 17.02 6.12
CA LYS A 95 23.17 17.91 6.87
C LYS A 95 22.47 18.58 8.04
N ASP A 96 21.22 18.97 7.86
CA ASP A 96 20.38 19.59 8.89
C ASP A 96 19.82 18.57 9.89
N GLY A 97 20.04 17.27 9.68
CA GLY A 97 19.50 16.20 10.52
C GLY A 97 17.98 16.01 10.42
N ARG A 98 17.35 16.53 9.36
CA ARG A 98 15.90 16.46 9.14
C ARG A 98 15.43 15.06 8.75
N ILE A 99 16.25 14.33 8.00
CA ILE A 99 15.98 12.95 7.59
C ILE A 99 17.12 12.05 8.01
N LYS A 100 16.80 10.81 8.40
CA LYS A 100 17.81 9.79 8.68
C LYS A 100 18.37 9.24 7.38
N ALA A 101 19.69 9.12 7.31
CA ALA A 101 20.41 8.58 6.17
C ALA A 101 21.59 7.74 6.64
N TYR A 102 21.84 6.65 5.93
CA TYR A 102 22.91 5.71 6.21
C TYR A 102 23.92 5.76 5.07
N LYS A 103 25.19 6.01 5.39
CA LYS A 103 26.26 6.01 4.38
C LYS A 103 26.80 4.59 4.22
N VAL A 104 26.58 4.00 3.04
CA VAL A 104 27.03 2.64 2.72
C VAL A 104 27.98 2.73 1.53
N GLY A 105 29.29 2.61 1.81
CA GLY A 105 30.32 2.83 0.80
C GLY A 105 30.30 4.27 0.25
N ARG A 106 30.05 4.41 -1.05
CA ARG A 106 29.97 5.70 -1.75
C ARG A 106 28.53 6.24 -1.90
N GLU A 107 27.54 5.48 -1.45
CA GLU A 107 26.14 5.82 -1.63
C GLU A 107 25.46 6.15 -0.31
N TRP A 108 24.42 6.97 -0.40
CA TRP A 108 23.47 7.20 0.68
C TRP A 108 22.29 6.26 0.53
N LYS A 109 21.88 5.68 1.65
CA LYS A 109 20.76 4.75 1.78
C LYS A 109 19.77 5.30 2.79
N PHE A 110 18.48 5.24 2.47
CA PHE A 110 17.42 5.80 3.27
C PHE A 110 16.36 4.73 3.50
N LEU A 111 15.95 4.52 4.74
CA LEU A 111 14.80 3.67 5.01
C LEU A 111 13.54 4.43 4.61
N ARG A 112 12.73 3.87 3.73
CA ARG A 112 11.46 4.47 3.32
C ARG A 112 10.55 4.78 4.51
N SER A 113 10.57 3.93 5.53
CA SER A 113 9.84 4.15 6.78
C SER A 113 10.28 5.42 7.51
N ASP A 114 11.59 5.71 7.56
CA ASP A 114 12.10 6.94 8.16
C ASP A 114 11.72 8.18 7.34
N ILE A 115 11.73 8.07 6.00
CA ILE A 115 11.29 9.15 5.12
C ILE A 115 9.78 9.41 5.28
N MET A 116 8.97 8.37 5.43
CA MET A 116 7.54 8.48 5.72
C MET A 116 7.28 9.14 7.08
N ALA A 117 7.98 8.71 8.13
CA ALA A 117 7.88 9.30 9.45
C ALA A 117 8.27 10.80 9.46
N TYR A 118 9.25 11.19 8.64
CA TYR A 118 9.58 12.61 8.43
C TYR A 118 8.41 13.40 7.81
N LEU A 119 7.72 12.84 6.81
CA LEU A 119 6.57 13.50 6.18
C LEU A 119 5.39 13.63 7.14
N GLU A 120 5.13 12.61 7.93
CA GLU A 120 4.07 12.61 8.95
C GLU A 120 4.36 13.64 10.05
N SER A 121 5.57 13.66 10.59
CA SER A 121 5.97 14.67 11.59
C SER A 121 5.95 16.10 11.05
N THR A 122 6.32 16.30 9.78
CA THR A 122 6.26 17.62 9.13
C THR A 122 4.82 18.09 8.91
N SER A 123 3.89 17.16 8.70
CA SER A 123 2.46 17.45 8.50
C SER A 123 1.79 17.95 9.77
N SER A 124 2.25 17.52 10.95
CA SER A 124 1.77 18.00 12.25
C SER A 124 2.40 19.33 12.70
N ASP A 125 3.66 19.62 12.33
CA ASP A 125 4.40 20.77 12.91
C ASP A 125 4.71 21.94 11.96
N ARG A 126 4.53 21.84 10.63
CA ARG A 126 5.21 22.78 9.69
C ARG A 126 4.45 23.28 8.46
N ILE A 127 3.13 23.19 8.39
CA ILE A 127 2.38 23.73 7.22
C ILE A 127 2.60 25.25 7.02
N LEU A 128 3.12 26.00 8.01
CA LEU A 128 3.31 27.45 7.91
C LEU A 128 4.76 27.96 7.69
N SER A 129 5.82 27.14 7.82
CA SER A 129 7.20 27.69 7.89
C SER A 129 8.14 27.37 6.72
N MET A 130 7.73 26.53 5.75
CA MET A 130 8.64 26.07 4.67
C MET A 130 8.39 26.72 3.30
N ALA A 131 7.41 27.63 3.16
CA ALA A 131 7.23 28.39 1.93
C ALA A 131 8.27 29.53 1.75
N ALA A 132 9.14 29.80 2.72
CA ALA A 132 9.84 31.09 2.80
C ALA A 132 11.39 31.06 2.73
N LYS A 133 12.03 30.01 2.19
CA LYS A 133 13.50 30.06 1.97
C LYS A 133 13.91 29.48 0.61
N GLY A 134 13.55 30.18 -0.46
CA GLY A 134 14.14 29.96 -1.78
C GLY A 134 13.32 30.58 -2.92
N GLY A 135 13.53 31.87 -3.17
CA GLY A 135 12.88 32.65 -4.23
C GLY A 135 11.96 33.71 -3.63
N GLY A 136 12.25 35.00 -3.87
CA GLY A 136 11.40 36.09 -3.40
C GLY A 136 10.01 35.96 -4.00
N ALA A 137 9.01 35.72 -3.17
CA ALA A 137 7.62 35.90 -3.55
C ALA A 137 7.38 37.40 -3.68
N ASP A 138 7.11 37.85 -4.90
CA ASP A 138 6.66 39.20 -5.16
C ASP A 138 5.29 39.37 -4.48
N LYS A 139 4.97 40.59 -4.02
CA LYS A 139 3.71 40.86 -3.30
C LYS A 139 2.47 40.53 -4.15
N ASN A 140 2.63 40.45 -5.47
CA ASN A 140 1.60 40.01 -6.43
C ASN A 140 1.24 38.53 -6.36
N ASP A 141 2.13 37.66 -5.87
CA ASP A 141 1.89 36.20 -5.87
C ASP A 141 0.88 35.79 -4.78
N MET A 142 0.84 36.54 -3.67
CA MET A 142 -0.10 36.30 -2.57
C MET A 142 -1.54 36.68 -2.91
N GLU A 143 -1.74 37.69 -3.77
CA GLU A 143 -3.07 38.08 -4.25
C GLU A 143 -3.64 37.04 -5.24
N THR A 144 -2.76 36.44 -6.04
CA THR A 144 -3.12 35.40 -7.01
C THR A 144 -3.58 34.10 -6.33
N ILE A 145 -2.89 33.66 -5.27
CA ILE A 145 -3.24 32.43 -4.53
C ILE A 145 -4.58 32.59 -3.81
N LEU A 146 -4.83 33.77 -3.21
CA LEU A 146 -6.10 34.05 -2.52
C LEU A 146 -7.29 34.10 -3.50
N HIS A 147 -7.09 34.65 -4.70
CA HIS A 147 -8.12 34.73 -5.74
C HIS A 147 -8.51 33.33 -6.29
N GLU A 148 -7.55 32.44 -6.50
CA GLU A 148 -7.79 31.06 -6.95
C GLU A 148 -8.55 30.22 -5.90
N LEU A 149 -8.28 30.42 -4.61
CA LEU A 149 -8.98 29.74 -3.52
C LEU A 149 -10.42 30.23 -3.33
N GLN A 150 -10.70 31.51 -3.62
CA GLN A 150 -12.05 32.07 -3.59
C GLN A 150 -12.89 31.58 -4.78
N LYS A 151 -12.30 31.40 -5.96
CA LYS A 151 -12.99 30.96 -7.17
C LYS A 151 -13.45 29.49 -7.13
N LYS A 152 -12.82 28.65 -6.30
CA LYS A 152 -13.21 27.23 -6.09
C LYS A 152 -14.32 27.02 -5.06
N LYS A 153 -14.78 28.07 -4.37
CA LYS A 153 -15.88 28.03 -3.41
C LYS A 153 -17.19 28.62 -3.94
N GLY A 154 -17.27 28.93 -5.24
CA GLY A 154 -18.48 29.36 -5.94
C GLY A 154 -19.02 28.25 -6.83
#